data_AF-A0A7C3CLY0-F1
#
_entry.id   AF-A0A7C3CLY0-F1
#
_cell.length_a   1.000
_cell.length_b   1.000
_cell.length_c   1.000
_cell.angle_alpha   90.00
_cell.angle_beta   90.00
_cell.angle_gamma   90.00
#
_symmetry.space_group_name_H-M   'P 1'
#
loop_
_entity.id
_entity.type
_entity.pdbx_description
1 polymer ?
#
loop_
_entity_poly.entity_id
_entity_poly.type
_entity_poly.pdbx_seq_one_letter_code
_entity_poly.pdbx_strand_id
1 'polypeptide(L)'
;MLQDKVILLHFSINKLGTGFKGNMKDIDTALVGEKTLDITMKGFDFDGDIKQDTVTHVNQVLKEVGITAKDELSMKMTTLSSSYDVDAKNKYNAKTTYSVEKFTIDIPTTLTLTMDKISSLTTTTAKGDLLSGTFKSTIKNIHIDNSGEKLTVNDMHFDVLANNIDIKAIEAIETIDPNDEEKLNALLQQLISKGIQMEIPTFEIASLNYNDQKMEGFKLDAKVMVDKTLDLKALAQNPMTAVGAIDASLNLILSNELLALIAQQPQAIMAMMLFQPKDENGKKAYHIELKDGSVKVNGQPIM
;
A
#
# COMPACT_ATOMS: atom_id res chain seq x y z
N MET A 1 -27.14 -4.13 21.71
CA MET A 1 -26.60 -2.75 21.87
C MET A 1 -25.28 -2.87 22.61
N LEU A 2 -24.19 -2.36 22.03
CA LEU A 2 -22.92 -2.21 22.73
C LEU A 2 -23.12 -1.20 23.87
N GLN A 3 -22.80 -1.58 25.10
CA GLN A 3 -22.80 -0.65 26.23
C GLN A 3 -21.73 0.42 26.01
N ASP A 4 -22.00 1.65 26.44
CA ASP A 4 -21.01 2.72 26.46
C ASP A 4 -19.74 2.23 27.19
N LYS A 5 -18.60 2.33 26.50
CA LYS A 5 -17.28 1.98 27.06
C LYS A 5 -16.47 3.26 27.21
N VAL A 6 -15.88 3.43 28.39
CA VAL A 6 -15.00 4.55 28.68
C VAL A 6 -13.57 4.15 28.37
N ILE A 7 -12.92 4.91 27.50
CA ILE A 7 -11.48 4.80 27.23
C ILE A 7 -10.78 5.84 28.10
N LEU A 8 -9.75 5.41 28.84
CA LEU A 8 -8.94 6.32 29.65
C LEU A 8 -7.63 6.64 28.93
N LEU A 9 -7.45 7.92 28.61
CA LEU A 9 -6.25 8.47 28.02
C LEU A 9 -5.56 9.40 29.04
N HIS A 10 -4.29 9.15 29.34
CA HIS A 10 -3.46 10.08 30.09
C HIS A 10 -2.67 10.95 29.11
N PHE A 11 -2.66 12.25 29.37
CA PHE A 11 -1.97 13.23 28.53
C PHE A 11 -1.29 14.27 29.41
N SER A 12 -0.05 14.62 29.08
CA SER A 12 0.73 15.63 29.78
C SER A 12 1.53 16.47 28.81
N ILE A 13 1.54 17.78 29.03
CA ILE A 13 2.38 18.74 28.30
C ILE A 13 3.54 19.13 29.21
N ASN A 14 4.74 19.28 28.65
CA ASN A 14 5.89 19.76 29.40
C ASN A 14 5.69 21.21 29.88
N LYS A 15 6.51 21.66 30.85
CA LYS A 15 6.40 23.02 31.43
C LYS A 15 6.56 24.15 30.40
N LEU A 16 7.24 23.89 29.29
CA LEU A 16 7.53 24.88 28.26
C LEU A 16 6.45 24.91 27.15
N GLY A 17 5.48 23.99 27.17
CA GLY A 17 4.50 23.86 26.10
C GLY A 17 5.05 23.31 24.79
N THR A 18 6.29 22.81 24.77
CA THR A 18 7.00 22.43 23.53
C THR A 18 6.92 20.94 23.20
N GLY A 19 6.27 20.14 24.04
CA GLY A 19 6.16 18.71 23.82
C GLY A 19 5.17 18.07 24.77
N PHE A 20 4.72 16.89 24.40
CA PHE A 20 3.71 16.12 25.12
C PHE A 20 4.10 14.66 25.21
N LYS A 21 3.48 13.97 26.17
CA LYS A 21 3.51 12.52 26.26
C LYS A 21 2.24 12.01 26.90
N GLY A 22 1.90 10.77 26.62
CA GLY A 22 0.72 10.14 27.16
C GLY A 22 0.70 8.65 26.93
N ASN A 23 -0.35 8.03 27.47
CA ASN A 23 -0.64 6.64 27.26
C ASN A 23 -2.14 6.39 27.28
N MET A 24 -2.57 5.25 26.77
CA MET A 24 -3.92 4.74 26.96
C MET A 24 -3.88 3.58 27.93
N LYS A 25 -4.87 3.52 28.83
CA LYS A 25 -5.05 2.36 29.69
C LYS A 25 -5.34 1.13 28.83
N ASP A 26 -4.70 0.00 29.17
CA ASP A 26 -4.93 -1.27 28.51
C ASP A 26 -6.43 -1.63 28.48
N ILE A 27 -6.87 -2.11 27.31
CA ILE A 27 -8.21 -2.63 27.06
C ILE A 27 -8.09 -4.15 26.96
N ASP A 28 -8.88 -4.85 27.77
CA ASP A 28 -9.05 -6.29 27.72
C ASP A 28 -10.52 -6.54 28.08
N THR A 29 -11.36 -6.69 27.05
CA THR A 29 -12.81 -6.74 27.24
C THR A 29 -13.50 -7.67 26.25
N ALA A 30 -14.45 -8.44 26.76
CA ALA A 30 -15.39 -9.21 25.96
C ALA A 30 -16.64 -8.37 25.66
N LEU A 31 -17.00 -8.25 24.39
CA LEU A 31 -18.25 -7.67 23.94
C LEU A 31 -19.24 -8.80 23.68
N VAL A 32 -20.29 -8.86 24.50
CA VAL A 32 -21.31 -9.90 24.43
C VAL A 32 -22.47 -9.41 23.55
N GLY A 33 -22.62 -10.03 22.39
CA GLY A 33 -23.78 -9.88 21.49
C GLY A 33 -24.33 -11.24 21.06
N GLU A 34 -24.73 -11.38 19.80
CA GLU A 34 -25.01 -12.70 19.20
C GLU A 34 -23.76 -13.60 19.21
N LYS A 35 -22.58 -12.98 19.14
CA LYS A 35 -21.27 -13.60 19.30
C LYS A 35 -20.47 -12.84 20.34
N THR A 36 -19.57 -13.55 21.04
CA THR A 36 -18.60 -12.92 21.95
C THR A 36 -17.38 -12.49 21.15
N LEU A 37 -17.04 -11.20 21.25
CA LEU A 37 -15.86 -10.61 20.64
C LEU A 37 -14.90 -10.12 21.73
N ASP A 38 -13.74 -10.74 21.83
CA ASP A 38 -12.68 -10.30 22.74
C ASP A 38 -11.82 -9.25 22.04
N ILE A 39 -11.70 -8.08 22.67
CA ILE A 39 -10.87 -6.97 22.20
C ILE A 39 -9.72 -6.76 23.18
N THR A 40 -8.51 -6.76 22.66
CA THR A 40 -7.28 -6.46 23.40
C THR A 40 -6.58 -5.25 22.78
N MET A 41 -6.13 -4.31 23.61
CA MET A 41 -5.19 -3.25 23.26
C MET A 41 -4.27 -3.02 24.46
N LYS A 42 -2.96 -3.22 24.30
CA LYS A 42 -2.00 -3.17 25.41
C LYS A 42 -0.79 -2.30 25.10
N GLY A 43 -0.38 -1.51 26.08
CA GLY A 43 0.83 -0.71 26.05
C GLY A 43 0.86 0.29 24.90
N PHE A 44 -0.20 1.12 24.81
CA PHE A 44 -0.22 2.27 23.90
C PHE A 44 0.42 3.47 24.59
N ASP A 45 1.61 3.83 24.15
CA ASP A 45 2.37 4.99 24.61
C ASP A 45 2.61 5.94 23.43
N PHE A 46 2.60 7.24 23.69
CA PHE A 46 2.89 8.25 22.67
C PHE A 46 3.60 9.47 23.24
N ASP A 47 4.39 10.13 22.41
CA ASP A 47 5.07 11.38 22.70
C ASP A 47 5.20 12.24 21.44
N GLY A 48 5.55 13.51 21.60
CA GLY A 48 5.71 14.39 20.47
C GLY A 48 6.14 15.80 20.82
N ASP A 49 6.44 16.57 19.78
CA ASP A 49 6.90 17.94 19.86
C ASP A 49 5.86 18.92 19.33
N ILE A 50 5.82 20.09 19.96
CA ILE A 50 4.98 21.22 19.57
C ILE A 50 5.90 22.40 19.23
N LYS A 51 5.72 22.98 18.04
CA LYS A 51 6.39 24.20 17.60
C LYS A 51 5.35 25.13 17.00
N GLN A 52 5.34 26.39 17.43
CA GLN A 52 4.41 27.41 16.94
C GLN A 52 2.94 26.93 17.01
N ASP A 53 2.55 26.41 18.17
CA ASP A 53 1.21 25.88 18.46
C ASP A 53 0.77 24.71 17.55
N THR A 54 1.71 24.09 16.84
CA THR A 54 1.47 22.98 15.91
C THR A 54 2.27 21.76 16.36
N VAL A 55 1.63 20.58 16.33
CA VAL A 55 2.33 19.31 16.53
C VAL A 55 3.21 19.03 15.32
N THR A 56 4.52 18.96 15.52
CA THR A 56 5.50 18.73 14.43
C THR A 56 6.09 17.34 14.41
N HIS A 57 5.99 16.62 15.54
CA HIS A 57 6.53 15.28 15.69
C HIS A 57 5.60 14.47 16.58
N VAL A 58 5.37 13.20 16.22
CA VAL A 58 4.63 12.24 17.04
C VAL A 58 5.30 10.87 16.94
N ASN A 59 5.68 10.29 18.08
CA ASN A 59 6.01 8.88 18.18
C ASN A 59 4.87 8.14 18.87
N GLN A 60 4.58 6.92 18.39
CA GLN A 60 3.60 6.04 19.00
C GLN A 60 4.17 4.63 19.05
N VAL A 61 3.90 3.93 20.14
CA VAL A 61 4.18 2.50 20.30
C VAL A 61 2.93 1.83 20.85
N LEU A 62 2.55 0.72 20.24
CA LEU A 62 1.47 -0.15 20.68
C LEU A 62 2.00 -1.57 20.73
N LYS A 63 2.08 -2.15 21.93
CA LYS A 63 2.65 -3.49 22.10
C LYS A 63 1.76 -4.57 21.52
N GLU A 64 0.45 -4.43 21.65
CA GLU A 64 -0.49 -5.43 21.16
C GLU A 64 -1.85 -4.81 20.85
N VAL A 65 -2.44 -5.20 19.73
CA VAL A 65 -3.88 -5.07 19.49
C VAL A 65 -4.40 -6.36 18.90
N GLY A 66 -5.58 -6.77 19.33
CA GLY A 66 -6.20 -7.99 18.85
C GLY A 66 -7.72 -7.96 18.97
N ILE A 67 -8.34 -8.69 18.07
CA ILE A 67 -9.78 -8.95 18.03
C ILE A 67 -9.96 -10.44 17.82
N THR A 68 -10.69 -11.10 18.70
CA THR A 68 -10.96 -12.53 18.61
C THR A 68 -12.47 -12.78 18.72
N ALA A 69 -13.05 -13.29 17.66
CA ALA A 69 -14.37 -13.93 17.67
C ALA A 69 -14.14 -15.43 17.83
N LYS A 70 -14.58 -15.98 18.97
CA LYS A 70 -14.30 -17.37 19.33
C LYS A 70 -14.73 -18.33 18.21
N ASP A 71 -13.82 -19.24 17.84
CA ASP A 71 -14.00 -20.28 16.83
C ASP A 71 -14.27 -19.77 15.39
N GLU A 72 -14.10 -18.47 15.12
CA GLU A 72 -14.38 -17.88 13.80
C GLU A 72 -13.22 -17.07 13.23
N LEU A 73 -12.66 -16.17 14.03
CA LEU A 73 -11.65 -15.22 13.56
C LEU A 73 -10.79 -14.76 14.72
N SER A 74 -9.48 -14.77 14.53
CA SER A 74 -8.53 -14.09 15.38
C SER A 74 -7.66 -13.18 14.54
N MET A 75 -7.64 -11.89 14.86
CA MET A 75 -6.73 -10.92 14.28
C MET A 75 -5.84 -10.38 15.39
N LYS A 76 -4.52 -10.41 15.20
CA LYS A 76 -3.57 -9.92 16.19
C LYS A 76 -2.42 -9.18 15.51
N MET A 77 -2.06 -8.04 16.06
CA MET A 77 -0.88 -7.27 15.71
C MET A 77 -0.04 -7.05 16.95
N THR A 78 1.27 -7.32 16.85
CA THR A 78 2.22 -7.10 17.94
C THR A 78 3.29 -6.10 17.54
N THR A 79 3.60 -5.20 18.48
CA THR A 79 4.62 -4.17 18.36
C THR A 79 4.44 -3.33 17.09
N LEU A 80 3.41 -2.49 17.10
CA LEU A 80 3.31 -1.37 16.16
C LEU A 80 4.12 -0.20 16.73
N SER A 81 5.03 0.34 15.94
CA SER A 81 5.68 1.62 16.22
C SER A 81 5.53 2.53 15.03
N SER A 82 5.22 3.79 15.27
CA SER A 82 5.13 4.81 14.21
C SER A 82 5.79 6.11 14.63
N SER A 83 6.42 6.78 13.68
CA SER A 83 6.90 8.14 13.86
C SER A 83 6.35 9.01 12.73
N TYR A 84 5.86 10.19 13.07
CA TYR A 84 5.28 11.16 12.14
C TYR A 84 5.96 12.51 12.35
N ASP A 85 6.63 13.00 11.32
CA ASP A 85 7.22 14.32 11.25
C ASP A 85 6.44 15.17 10.25
N VAL A 86 6.10 16.40 10.62
CA VAL A 86 5.46 17.37 9.73
C VAL A 86 6.10 18.75 9.87
N ASP A 87 6.30 19.42 8.74
CA ASP A 87 6.75 20.81 8.71
C ASP A 87 5.65 21.73 9.26
N ALA A 88 5.98 22.49 10.31
CA ALA A 88 5.07 23.47 10.92
C ALA A 88 4.51 24.49 9.92
N LYS A 89 5.26 24.79 8.85
CA LYS A 89 4.85 25.76 7.82
C LYS A 89 4.04 25.14 6.68
N ASN A 90 4.13 23.82 6.50
CA ASN A 90 3.50 23.13 5.39
C ASN A 90 3.13 21.69 5.77
N LYS A 91 1.85 21.46 6.09
CA LYS A 91 1.31 20.15 6.50
C LYS A 91 1.55 19.02 5.48
N TYR A 92 1.84 19.35 4.22
CA TYR A 92 2.12 18.40 3.15
C TYR A 92 3.59 17.99 3.02
N ASN A 93 4.48 18.68 3.75
CA ASN A 93 5.85 18.24 3.91
C ASN A 93 5.87 17.34 5.15
N ALA A 94 5.61 16.06 4.95
CA ALA A 94 5.55 15.09 6.03
C ALA A 94 6.39 13.84 5.74
N LYS A 95 6.91 13.24 6.81
CA LYS A 95 7.59 11.95 6.78
C LYS A 95 6.95 11.06 7.82
N THR A 96 6.58 9.85 7.42
CA THR A 96 5.97 8.87 8.32
C THR A 96 6.72 7.56 8.23
N THR A 97 7.11 7.00 9.36
CA THR A 97 7.62 5.63 9.45
C THR A 97 6.63 4.77 10.22
N TYR A 98 6.43 3.54 9.76
CA TYR A 98 5.67 2.53 10.47
C TYR A 98 6.46 1.22 10.51
N SER A 99 6.39 0.51 11.63
CA SER A 99 6.93 -0.83 11.77
C SER A 99 5.96 -1.69 12.57
N VAL A 100 5.76 -2.92 12.14
CA VAL A 100 4.97 -3.95 12.82
C VAL A 100 5.80 -5.21 12.90
N GLU A 101 6.04 -5.72 14.10
CA GLU A 101 6.84 -6.95 14.27
C GLU A 101 6.11 -8.17 13.71
N LYS A 102 4.81 -8.29 14.01
CA LYS A 102 3.99 -9.39 13.54
C LYS A 102 2.53 -9.01 13.40
N PHE A 103 1.91 -9.45 12.32
CA PHE A 103 0.47 -9.38 12.09
C PHE A 103 -0.05 -10.78 11.74
N THR A 104 -1.15 -11.20 12.34
CA THR A 104 -1.75 -12.51 12.14
C THR A 104 -3.25 -12.38 11.94
N ILE A 105 -3.78 -13.09 10.95
CA ILE A 105 -5.20 -13.40 10.79
C ILE A 105 -5.33 -14.92 10.81
N ASP A 106 -6.23 -15.43 11.63
CA ASP A 106 -6.52 -16.85 11.74
C ASP A 106 -8.03 -17.07 11.66
N ILE A 107 -8.47 -17.77 10.63
CA ILE A 107 -9.84 -18.24 10.42
C ILE A 107 -9.76 -19.76 10.48
N PRO A 108 -10.23 -20.39 11.58
CA PRO A 108 -10.03 -21.81 11.83
C PRO A 108 -10.39 -22.66 10.62
N THR A 109 -9.53 -23.63 10.30
CA THR A 109 -9.66 -24.58 9.18
C THR A 109 -9.68 -23.98 7.77
N THR A 110 -9.74 -22.66 7.62
CA THR A 110 -9.89 -21.99 6.33
C THR A 110 -8.61 -21.29 5.93
N LEU A 111 -8.13 -20.37 6.77
CA LEU A 111 -7.03 -19.46 6.41
C LEU A 111 -6.22 -19.07 7.64
N THR A 112 -4.90 -19.22 7.55
CA THR A 112 -3.95 -18.54 8.44
C THR A 112 -3.05 -17.64 7.61
N LEU A 113 -3.05 -16.33 7.89
CA LEU A 113 -2.12 -15.35 7.34
C LEU A 113 -1.22 -14.85 8.46
N THR A 114 0.09 -14.89 8.28
CA THR A 114 1.06 -14.26 9.17
C THR A 114 2.03 -13.41 8.36
N MET A 115 2.24 -12.15 8.78
CA MET A 115 3.21 -11.25 8.20
C MET A 115 4.20 -10.82 9.29
N ASP A 116 5.49 -11.01 9.05
CA ASP A 116 6.55 -10.68 10.00
C ASP A 116 7.39 -9.49 9.50
N LYS A 117 7.74 -8.60 10.42
CA LYS A 117 8.62 -7.44 10.23
C LYS A 117 8.21 -6.59 9.03
N ILE A 118 7.00 -6.06 9.11
CA ILE A 118 6.49 -5.08 8.14
C ILE A 118 7.14 -3.74 8.50
N SER A 119 7.76 -3.08 7.53
CA SER A 119 8.18 -1.69 7.67
C SER A 119 7.64 -0.87 6.51
N SER A 120 7.34 0.39 6.77
CA SER A 120 7.06 1.34 5.70
C SER A 120 7.57 2.74 6.02
N LEU A 121 7.91 3.47 4.96
CA LEU A 121 8.33 4.86 5.00
C LEU A 121 7.53 5.60 3.93
N THR A 122 6.81 6.63 4.36
CA THR A 122 6.19 7.61 3.47
C THR A 122 6.94 8.93 3.61
N THR A 123 7.25 9.59 2.49
CA THR A 123 7.73 10.97 2.49
C THR A 123 6.94 11.76 1.46
N THR A 124 6.47 12.93 1.85
CA THR A 124 5.69 13.84 1.02
C THR A 124 6.35 15.21 1.00
N THR A 125 6.25 15.90 -0.12
CA THR A 125 6.78 17.25 -0.29
C THR A 125 5.88 18.02 -1.22
N ALA A 126 5.49 19.22 -0.80
CA ALA A 126 4.70 20.14 -1.61
C ALA A 126 5.58 21.26 -2.17
N LYS A 127 5.39 21.54 -3.46
CA LYS A 127 6.00 22.67 -4.16
C LYS A 127 4.91 23.47 -4.88
N GLY A 128 4.51 24.60 -4.29
CA GLY A 128 3.32 25.33 -4.73
C GLY A 128 2.07 24.49 -4.50
N ASP A 129 1.22 24.37 -5.51
CA ASP A 129 -0.04 23.61 -5.44
C ASP A 129 0.13 22.11 -5.78
N LEU A 130 1.37 21.63 -5.94
CA LEU A 130 1.68 20.26 -6.33
C LEU A 130 2.35 19.47 -5.22
N LEU A 131 1.91 18.23 -5.05
CA LEU A 131 2.45 17.25 -4.12
C LEU A 131 3.28 16.20 -4.88
N SER A 132 4.41 15.84 -4.28
CA SER A 132 5.19 14.65 -4.60
C SER A 132 5.24 13.75 -3.37
N GLY A 133 5.17 12.44 -3.58
CA GLY A 133 5.15 11.43 -2.54
C GLY A 133 6.03 10.25 -2.90
N THR A 134 6.65 9.66 -1.89
CA THR A 134 7.31 8.36 -1.98
C THR A 134 6.77 7.46 -0.88
N PHE A 135 6.49 6.21 -1.23
CA PHE A 135 6.12 5.14 -0.31
C PHE A 135 7.10 3.99 -0.51
N LYS A 136 7.68 3.50 0.57
CA LYS A 136 8.54 2.32 0.58
C LYS A 136 8.00 1.35 1.60
N SER A 137 7.95 0.07 1.28
CA SER A 137 7.55 -0.97 2.21
C SER A 137 8.42 -2.21 2.06
N THR A 138 8.69 -2.84 3.20
CA THR A 138 9.36 -4.14 3.25
C THR A 138 8.57 -5.08 4.13
N ILE A 139 8.45 -6.34 3.74
CA ILE A 139 7.90 -7.40 4.59
C ILE A 139 8.88 -8.56 4.56
N LYS A 140 9.35 -9.00 5.74
CA LYS A 140 10.36 -10.05 5.79
C LYS A 140 9.78 -11.40 5.39
N ASN A 141 8.64 -11.77 5.98
CA ASN A 141 7.96 -13.01 5.64
C ASN A 141 6.44 -12.77 5.56
N ILE A 142 5.80 -13.42 4.59
CA ILE A 142 4.35 -13.61 4.55
C ILE A 142 4.11 -15.11 4.48
N HIS A 143 3.40 -15.66 5.45
CA HIS A 143 2.98 -17.04 5.48
C HIS A 143 1.47 -17.11 5.32
N ILE A 144 1.01 -17.90 4.36
CA ILE A 144 -0.40 -18.15 4.06
C ILE A 144 -0.58 -19.67 4.09
N ASP A 145 -1.49 -20.15 4.93
CA ASP A 145 -2.03 -21.51 4.88
C ASP A 145 -3.51 -21.39 4.55
N ASN A 146 -3.91 -21.84 3.38
CA ASN A 146 -5.29 -21.84 2.93
C ASN A 146 -5.76 -23.28 2.77
N SER A 147 -6.47 -23.80 3.79
CA SER A 147 -7.02 -25.15 3.77
C SER A 147 -5.98 -26.24 3.41
N GLY A 148 -4.72 -26.08 3.85
CA GLY A 148 -3.61 -26.99 3.58
C GLY A 148 -2.69 -26.58 2.43
N GLU A 149 -3.08 -25.62 1.58
CA GLU A 149 -2.19 -25.02 0.59
C GLU A 149 -1.31 -23.96 1.26
N LYS A 150 0.01 -24.17 1.24
CA LYS A 150 0.97 -23.33 1.95
C LYS A 150 1.75 -22.47 0.96
N LEU A 151 1.71 -21.17 1.17
CA LEU A 151 2.53 -20.19 0.49
C LEU A 151 3.34 -19.40 1.51
N THR A 152 4.66 -19.37 1.35
CA THR A 152 5.54 -18.48 2.10
C THR A 152 6.27 -17.56 1.14
N VAL A 153 6.11 -16.26 1.30
CA VAL A 153 6.86 -15.22 0.57
C VAL A 153 7.96 -14.70 1.48
N ASN A 154 9.20 -14.67 1.00
CA ASN A 154 10.35 -14.16 1.75
C ASN A 154 10.89 -12.92 1.06
N ASP A 155 11.14 -11.88 1.87
CA ASP A 155 11.69 -10.59 1.46
C ASP A 155 10.90 -9.95 0.30
N MET A 156 9.79 -9.31 0.67
CA MET A 156 9.03 -8.44 -0.23
C MET A 156 9.51 -7.00 -0.08
N HIS A 157 9.80 -6.36 -1.20
CA HIS A 157 10.13 -4.94 -1.29
C HIS A 157 9.18 -4.25 -2.26
N PHE A 158 8.61 -3.12 -1.86
CA PHE A 158 7.69 -2.35 -2.69
C PHE A 158 7.92 -0.85 -2.51
N ASP A 159 8.31 -0.19 -3.59
CA ASP A 159 8.56 1.24 -3.64
C ASP A 159 7.63 1.88 -4.68
N VAL A 160 7.01 3.00 -4.32
CA VAL A 160 6.18 3.82 -5.21
C VAL A 160 6.61 5.28 -5.08
N LEU A 161 6.65 5.97 -6.22
CA LEU A 161 6.76 7.41 -6.30
C LEU A 161 5.57 7.95 -7.07
N ALA A 162 5.04 9.06 -6.60
CA ALA A 162 3.99 9.80 -7.29
C ALA A 162 4.37 11.28 -7.30
N ASN A 163 4.22 11.94 -8.45
CA ASN A 163 4.57 13.34 -8.64
C ASN A 163 3.44 14.11 -9.31
N ASN A 164 3.46 15.43 -9.10
CA ASN A 164 2.54 16.40 -9.70
C ASN A 164 1.06 16.16 -9.33
N ILE A 165 0.79 15.74 -8.09
CA ILE A 165 -0.58 15.56 -7.62
C ILE A 165 -1.13 16.92 -7.15
N ASP A 166 -2.27 17.35 -7.70
CA ASP A 166 -2.89 18.64 -7.35
C ASP A 166 -3.47 18.61 -5.92
N ILE A 167 -2.92 19.45 -5.05
CA ILE A 167 -3.28 19.49 -3.62
C ILE A 167 -4.75 19.87 -3.43
N LYS A 168 -5.24 20.85 -4.20
CA LYS A 168 -6.63 21.33 -4.08
C LYS A 168 -7.62 20.27 -4.54
N ALA A 169 -7.27 19.51 -5.57
CA ALA A 169 -8.08 18.37 -6.01
C ALA A 169 -8.18 17.29 -4.92
N ILE A 170 -7.07 16.95 -4.25
CA ILE A 170 -7.09 16.00 -3.12
C ILE A 170 -7.98 16.52 -1.98
N GLU A 171 -7.76 17.75 -1.52
CA GLU A 171 -8.57 18.32 -0.42
C GLU A 171 -10.06 18.36 -0.77
N ALA A 172 -10.39 18.65 -2.03
CA ALA A 172 -11.78 18.64 -2.48
C ALA A 172 -12.35 17.21 -2.48
N ILE A 173 -11.60 16.22 -2.98
CA ILE A 173 -12.03 14.81 -3.03
C ILE A 173 -12.37 14.28 -1.62
N GLU A 174 -11.65 14.71 -0.59
CA GLU A 174 -11.91 14.30 0.80
C GLU A 174 -13.26 14.77 1.35
N THR A 175 -13.91 15.75 0.71
CA THR A 175 -15.11 16.42 1.24
C THR A 175 -16.37 16.22 0.39
N ILE A 176 -16.25 15.64 -0.81
CA ILE A 176 -17.41 15.42 -1.69
C ILE A 176 -18.22 14.19 -1.29
N ASP A 177 -19.49 14.17 -1.70
CA ASP A 177 -20.28 12.93 -1.71
C ASP A 177 -19.70 11.98 -2.76
N PRO A 178 -19.27 10.76 -2.39
CA PRO A 178 -18.73 9.79 -3.35
C PRO A 178 -19.75 9.35 -4.41
N ASN A 179 -21.05 9.61 -4.20
CA ASN A 179 -22.11 9.30 -5.18
C ASN A 179 -22.33 10.44 -6.20
N ASP A 180 -21.69 11.60 -6.01
CA ASP A 180 -21.73 12.70 -6.98
C ASP A 180 -20.68 12.47 -8.08
N GLU A 181 -20.99 11.55 -9.01
CA GLU A 181 -20.07 11.13 -10.08
C GLU A 181 -19.59 12.30 -10.94
N GLU A 182 -20.44 13.31 -11.19
CA GLU A 182 -20.07 14.46 -12.02
C GLU A 182 -18.99 15.30 -11.35
N LYS A 183 -19.16 15.63 -10.06
CA LYS A 183 -18.14 16.35 -9.30
C LYS A 183 -16.88 15.52 -9.10
N LEU A 184 -17.02 14.23 -8.81
CA LEU A 184 -15.87 13.33 -8.67
C LEU A 184 -15.05 13.31 -9.96
N ASN A 185 -15.69 13.14 -11.13
CA ASN A 185 -15.02 13.15 -12.42
C ASN A 185 -14.33 14.49 -12.71
N ALA A 186 -14.95 15.62 -12.35
CA ALA A 186 -14.33 16.93 -12.50
C ALA A 186 -13.08 17.09 -11.62
N LEU A 187 -13.11 16.59 -10.38
CA LEU A 187 -11.95 16.61 -9.48
C LEU A 187 -10.86 15.65 -9.92
N LEU A 188 -11.21 14.46 -10.43
CA LEU A 188 -10.25 13.53 -11.03
C LEU A 188 -9.59 14.16 -12.26
N GLN A 189 -10.35 14.88 -13.08
CA GLN A 189 -9.81 15.64 -14.22
C GLN A 189 -8.84 16.73 -13.76
N GLN A 190 -9.16 17.45 -12.68
CA GLN A 190 -8.27 18.44 -12.09
C GLN A 190 -6.98 17.79 -11.55
N LEU A 191 -7.10 16.64 -10.88
CA LEU A 191 -5.98 15.88 -10.34
C LEU A 191 -4.94 15.57 -11.41
N ILE A 192 -5.40 15.13 -12.60
CA ILE A 192 -4.52 14.79 -13.73
C ILE A 192 -4.11 15.99 -14.59
N SER A 193 -4.76 17.15 -14.45
CA SER A 193 -4.57 18.32 -15.32
C SER A 193 -3.16 18.93 -15.32
N LYS A 194 -2.33 18.55 -14.34
CA LYS A 194 -0.94 18.98 -14.20
C LYS A 194 0.08 17.94 -14.67
N GLY A 195 -0.42 16.82 -15.19
CA GLY A 195 0.36 15.68 -15.66
C GLY A 195 0.91 14.86 -14.50
N ILE A 196 0.20 13.79 -14.13
CA ILE A 196 0.60 12.89 -13.03
C ILE A 196 1.68 11.93 -13.53
N GLN A 197 2.66 11.68 -12.67
CA GLN A 197 3.65 10.63 -12.89
C GLN A 197 3.63 9.67 -11.71
N MET A 198 3.48 8.39 -12.00
CA MET A 198 3.57 7.31 -11.02
C MET A 198 4.68 6.35 -11.44
N GLU A 199 5.50 5.93 -10.49
CA GLU A 199 6.59 4.99 -10.71
C GLU A 199 6.57 3.95 -9.60
N ILE A 200 6.79 2.71 -9.98
CA ILE A 200 7.10 1.59 -9.10
C ILE A 200 8.54 1.20 -9.45
N PRO A 201 9.58 1.82 -8.83
CA PRO A 201 10.96 1.49 -9.20
C PRO A 201 11.34 0.07 -8.80
N THR A 202 10.66 -0.48 -7.79
CA THR A 202 10.91 -1.82 -7.30
C THR A 202 9.64 -2.39 -6.69
N PHE A 203 9.15 -3.46 -7.28
CA PHE A 203 8.31 -4.44 -6.62
C PHE A 203 8.98 -5.80 -6.76
N GLU A 204 9.54 -6.31 -5.67
CA GLU A 204 10.36 -7.51 -5.69
C GLU A 204 9.94 -8.48 -4.60
N ILE A 205 9.94 -9.75 -4.96
CA ILE A 205 9.91 -10.88 -4.03
C ILE A 205 11.20 -11.66 -4.26
N ALA A 206 12.04 -11.80 -3.24
CA ALA A 206 13.30 -12.52 -3.42
C ALA A 206 13.08 -14.02 -3.65
N SER A 207 12.21 -14.64 -2.85
CA SER A 207 11.87 -16.06 -3.00
C SER A 207 10.51 -16.38 -2.44
N LEU A 208 9.93 -17.48 -2.91
CA LEU A 208 8.69 -18.00 -2.36
C LEU A 208 8.75 -19.53 -2.24
N ASN A 209 7.96 -20.08 -1.32
CA ASN A 209 7.80 -21.50 -1.11
C ASN A 209 6.32 -21.83 -1.26
N TYR A 210 5.98 -22.65 -2.25
CA TYR A 210 4.62 -23.10 -2.51
C TYR A 210 4.55 -24.61 -2.31
N ASN A 211 3.75 -25.08 -1.35
CA ASN A 211 3.63 -26.51 -1.00
C ASN A 211 4.99 -27.23 -0.89
N ASP A 212 5.90 -26.65 -0.11
CA ASP A 212 7.28 -27.12 0.13
C ASP A 212 8.24 -27.03 -1.09
N GLN A 213 7.77 -26.53 -2.23
CA GLN A 213 8.62 -26.19 -3.37
C GLN A 213 9.13 -24.76 -3.26
N LYS A 214 10.43 -24.62 -2.95
CA LYS A 214 11.13 -23.33 -2.97
C LYS A 214 11.43 -22.89 -4.42
N MET A 215 11.18 -21.62 -4.70
CA MET A 215 11.41 -20.98 -5.99
C MET A 215 11.99 -19.58 -5.79
N GLU A 216 12.78 -19.10 -6.76
CA GLU A 216 13.10 -17.68 -6.85
C GLU A 216 11.83 -16.88 -7.19
N GLY A 217 11.71 -15.67 -6.64
CA GLY A 217 10.54 -14.83 -6.87
C GLY A 217 10.64 -14.03 -8.17
N PHE A 218 10.18 -12.77 -8.12
CA PHE A 218 10.12 -11.89 -9.28
C PHE A 218 10.61 -10.49 -8.95
N LYS A 219 10.94 -9.75 -10.00
CA LYS A 219 11.17 -8.31 -9.93
C LYS A 219 10.32 -7.61 -10.97
N LEU A 220 9.64 -6.55 -10.55
CA LEU A 220 8.87 -5.67 -11.39
C LEU A 220 9.32 -4.23 -11.17
N ASP A 221 9.48 -3.49 -12.25
CA ASP A 221 9.49 -2.04 -12.22
C ASP A 221 8.51 -1.51 -13.25
N ALA A 222 7.85 -0.40 -12.92
CA ALA A 222 6.85 0.18 -13.78
C ALA A 222 6.85 1.70 -13.68
N LYS A 223 6.43 2.36 -14.75
CA LYS A 223 6.26 3.80 -14.81
C LYS A 223 5.03 4.11 -15.63
N VAL A 224 4.22 5.05 -15.17
CA VAL A 224 3.05 5.57 -15.86
C VAL A 224 3.13 7.10 -15.82
N MET A 225 2.96 7.72 -16.98
CA MET A 225 2.88 9.17 -17.12
C MET A 225 1.57 9.49 -17.83
N VAL A 226 0.75 10.31 -17.18
CA VAL A 226 -0.48 10.83 -17.77
C VAL A 226 -0.21 12.26 -18.18
N ASP A 227 -0.36 12.58 -19.45
CA ASP A 227 -0.21 13.93 -19.96
C ASP A 227 -1.42 14.79 -19.55
N LYS A 228 -1.17 16.09 -19.37
CA LYS A 228 -2.20 17.10 -19.05
C LYS A 228 -3.32 17.21 -20.09
N THR A 229 -3.11 16.69 -21.31
CA THR A 229 -4.10 16.67 -22.39
C THR A 229 -5.11 15.54 -22.28
N LEU A 230 -4.94 14.60 -21.34
CA LEU A 230 -5.92 13.53 -21.12
C LEU A 230 -7.28 14.13 -20.71
N ASP A 231 -8.31 13.83 -21.49
CA ASP A 231 -9.71 14.13 -21.19
C ASP A 231 -10.41 12.84 -20.74
N LEU A 232 -10.82 12.78 -19.48
CA LEU A 232 -11.51 11.62 -18.91
C LEU A 232 -12.86 11.34 -19.57
N LYS A 233 -13.57 12.38 -20.05
CA LYS A 233 -14.83 12.19 -20.78
C LYS A 233 -14.55 11.57 -22.15
N ALA A 234 -13.50 12.02 -22.84
CA ALA A 234 -13.08 11.42 -24.10
C ALA A 234 -12.61 9.97 -23.90
N LEU A 235 -11.85 9.69 -22.83
CA LEU A 235 -11.41 8.34 -22.47
C LEU A 235 -12.60 7.39 -22.26
N ALA A 236 -13.65 7.84 -21.58
CA ALA A 236 -14.86 7.05 -21.34
C ALA A 236 -15.64 6.75 -22.64
N GLN A 237 -15.65 7.69 -23.59
CA GLN A 237 -16.37 7.53 -24.86
C GLN A 237 -15.57 6.74 -25.90
N ASN A 238 -14.26 6.96 -25.97
CA ASN A 238 -13.37 6.32 -26.92
C ASN A 238 -11.96 6.16 -26.32
N PRO A 239 -11.71 5.02 -25.64
CA PRO A 239 -10.43 4.76 -24.98
C PRO A 239 -9.23 4.94 -25.91
N MET A 240 -9.33 4.47 -27.17
CA MET A 240 -8.22 4.49 -28.12
C MET A 240 -7.73 5.91 -28.45
N THR A 241 -8.61 6.90 -28.42
CA THR A 241 -8.23 8.30 -28.71
C THR A 241 -7.49 8.97 -27.57
N ALA A 242 -7.67 8.46 -26.34
CA ALA A 242 -7.09 9.03 -25.13
C ALA A 242 -5.82 8.29 -24.68
N VAL A 243 -5.58 7.07 -25.18
CA VAL A 243 -4.37 6.27 -24.88
C VAL A 243 -3.09 7.01 -25.31
N GLY A 244 -3.14 7.88 -26.33
CA GLY A 244 -1.99 8.71 -26.71
C GLY A 244 -1.54 9.73 -25.67
N ALA A 245 -2.37 10.03 -24.67
CA ALA A 245 -2.01 10.88 -23.54
C ALA A 245 -1.47 10.07 -22.34
N ILE A 246 -1.23 8.78 -22.51
CA ILE A 246 -0.74 7.87 -21.47
C ILE A 246 0.51 7.16 -22.00
N ASP A 247 1.64 7.41 -21.36
CA ASP A 247 2.84 6.62 -21.55
C ASP A 247 2.98 5.65 -20.37
N ALA A 248 3.28 4.39 -20.65
CA ALA A 248 3.58 3.41 -19.62
C ALA A 248 4.74 2.51 -20.03
N SER A 249 5.58 2.15 -19.07
CA SER A 249 6.60 1.12 -19.23
C SER A 249 6.53 0.15 -18.07
N LEU A 250 6.58 -1.14 -18.34
CA LEU A 250 6.61 -2.19 -17.34
C LEU A 250 7.71 -3.18 -17.71
N ASN A 251 8.58 -3.47 -16.76
CA ASN A 251 9.59 -4.51 -16.86
C ASN A 251 9.28 -5.57 -15.80
N LEU A 252 9.09 -6.81 -16.23
CA LEU A 252 8.80 -7.94 -15.36
C LEU A 252 9.82 -9.04 -15.60
N ILE A 253 10.52 -9.46 -14.54
CA ILE A 253 11.51 -10.52 -14.54
C ILE A 253 11.04 -11.64 -13.61
N LEU A 254 10.92 -12.85 -14.16
CA LEU A 254 10.45 -14.05 -13.47
C LEU A 254 11.54 -15.13 -13.49
N SER A 255 11.61 -15.93 -12.43
CA SER A 255 12.34 -17.20 -12.47
C SER A 255 11.66 -18.21 -13.39
N ASN A 256 12.40 -19.22 -13.85
CA ASN A 256 11.83 -20.26 -14.72
C ASN A 256 10.79 -21.10 -13.97
N GLU A 257 11.04 -21.36 -12.69
CA GLU A 257 10.17 -22.12 -11.80
C GLU A 257 8.86 -21.38 -11.56
N LEU A 258 8.93 -20.07 -11.30
CA LEU A 258 7.74 -19.25 -11.13
C LEU A 258 6.94 -19.11 -12.43
N LEU A 259 7.63 -18.93 -13.57
CA LEU A 259 6.96 -18.92 -14.87
C LEU A 259 6.25 -20.26 -15.14
N ALA A 260 6.89 -21.39 -14.82
CA ALA A 260 6.30 -22.70 -14.97
C ALA A 260 5.07 -22.91 -14.08
N LEU A 261 5.08 -22.38 -12.86
CA LEU A 261 3.90 -22.38 -11.99
C LEU A 261 2.76 -21.55 -12.59
N ILE A 262 3.05 -20.34 -13.07
CA ILE A 262 2.05 -19.47 -13.72
C ILE A 262 1.49 -20.13 -14.98
N ALA A 263 2.35 -20.81 -15.76
CA ALA A 263 1.98 -21.53 -16.98
C ALA A 263 1.08 -22.75 -16.72
N GLN A 264 0.77 -23.11 -15.47
CA GLN A 264 -0.27 -24.10 -15.18
C GLN A 264 -1.68 -23.54 -15.44
N GLN A 265 -1.84 -22.22 -15.50
CA GLN A 265 -3.12 -21.57 -15.81
C GLN A 265 -3.32 -21.46 -17.33
N PRO A 266 -4.44 -21.94 -17.90
CA PRO A 266 -4.68 -21.92 -19.34
C PRO A 266 -4.62 -20.52 -19.96
N GLN A 267 -5.11 -19.49 -19.26
CA GLN A 267 -5.05 -18.11 -19.75
C GLN A 267 -3.60 -17.62 -19.86
N ALA A 268 -2.76 -17.99 -18.91
CA ALA A 268 -1.36 -17.62 -18.91
C ALA A 268 -0.61 -18.30 -20.07
N ILE A 269 -0.89 -19.58 -20.35
CA ILE A 269 -0.30 -20.27 -21.51
C ILE A 269 -0.63 -19.52 -22.81
N MET A 270 -1.89 -19.14 -23.02
CA MET A 270 -2.30 -18.40 -24.21
C MET A 270 -1.56 -17.06 -24.32
N ALA A 271 -1.43 -16.33 -23.22
CA ALA A 271 -0.67 -15.08 -23.19
C ALA A 271 0.81 -15.30 -23.53
N MET A 272 1.45 -16.34 -22.98
CA MET A 272 2.84 -16.69 -23.25
C MET A 272 3.10 -17.16 -24.69
N MET A 273 2.07 -17.74 -25.35
CA MET A 273 2.16 -18.11 -26.76
C MET A 273 2.12 -16.89 -27.67
N LEU A 274 1.29 -15.89 -27.34
CA LEU A 274 1.19 -14.63 -28.08
C LEU A 274 2.40 -13.73 -27.83
N PHE A 275 2.88 -13.72 -26.59
CA PHE A 275 3.96 -12.86 -26.14
C PHE A 275 5.01 -13.72 -25.46
N GLN A 276 6.04 -14.11 -26.22
CA GLN A 276 7.11 -14.92 -25.66
C GLN A 276 8.05 -14.07 -24.80
N PRO A 277 8.42 -14.54 -23.59
CA PRO A 277 9.41 -13.85 -22.77
C PRO A 277 10.78 -13.90 -23.44
N LYS A 278 11.61 -12.90 -23.17
CA LYS A 278 13.04 -12.93 -23.50
C LYS A 278 13.82 -13.65 -22.41
N ASP A 279 14.87 -14.35 -22.80
CA ASP A 279 15.85 -14.90 -21.86
C ASP A 279 16.87 -13.82 -21.47
N GLU A 280 16.93 -13.49 -20.18
CA GLU A 280 17.89 -12.54 -19.61
C GLU A 280 18.56 -13.15 -18.39
N ASN A 281 19.86 -13.49 -18.52
CA ASN A 281 20.65 -14.08 -17.43
C ASN A 281 20.01 -15.33 -16.80
N GLY A 282 19.38 -16.18 -17.61
CA GLY A 282 18.69 -17.39 -17.15
C GLY A 282 17.29 -17.16 -16.55
N LYS A 283 16.78 -15.92 -16.59
CA LYS A 283 15.43 -15.53 -16.18
C LYS A 283 14.58 -15.14 -17.39
N LYS A 284 13.27 -15.06 -17.17
CA LYS A 284 12.28 -14.74 -18.21
C LYS A 284 11.80 -13.30 -18.04
N ALA A 285 12.04 -12.48 -19.04
CA ALA A 285 11.76 -11.05 -19.02
C ALA A 285 10.62 -10.67 -19.99
N TYR A 286 9.75 -9.77 -19.53
CA TYR A 286 8.77 -9.05 -20.33
C TYR A 286 9.00 -7.55 -20.20
N HIS A 287 9.17 -6.88 -21.33
CA HIS A 287 9.21 -5.42 -21.42
C HIS A 287 7.99 -4.94 -22.17
N ILE A 288 7.06 -4.31 -21.46
CA ILE A 288 5.82 -3.78 -22.03
C ILE A 288 5.96 -2.26 -22.10
N GLU A 289 5.73 -1.68 -23.26
CA GLU A 289 5.75 -0.24 -23.49
C GLU A 289 4.44 0.18 -24.14
N LEU A 290 3.73 1.12 -23.52
CA LEU A 290 2.68 1.91 -24.14
C LEU A 290 3.26 3.31 -24.37
N LYS A 291 3.30 3.75 -25.63
CA LYS A 291 3.82 5.06 -25.97
C LYS A 291 3.13 5.59 -27.21
N ASP A 292 2.68 6.84 -27.16
CA ASP A 292 2.02 7.52 -28.28
C ASP A 292 0.85 6.70 -28.87
N GLY A 293 0.13 5.95 -28.04
CA GLY A 293 -1.00 5.11 -28.47
C GLY A 293 -0.63 3.70 -28.95
N SER A 294 0.66 3.39 -29.15
CA SER A 294 1.12 2.08 -29.60
C SER A 294 1.61 1.22 -28.44
N VAL A 295 1.30 -0.08 -28.49
CA VAL A 295 1.72 -1.04 -27.47
C VAL A 295 2.77 -1.98 -28.05
N LYS A 296 3.89 -2.12 -27.35
CA LYS A 296 4.95 -3.08 -27.66
C LYS A 296 5.15 -4.04 -26.50
N VAL A 297 5.40 -5.30 -26.82
CA VAL A 297 5.94 -6.26 -25.87
C VAL A 297 7.25 -6.79 -26.42
N ASN A 298 8.30 -6.72 -25.62
CA ASN A 298 9.65 -7.13 -25.97
C ASN A 298 10.18 -6.43 -27.25
N GLY A 299 9.69 -5.22 -27.53
CA GLY A 299 10.00 -4.41 -28.70
C GLY A 299 9.16 -4.74 -29.94
N GLN A 300 8.29 -5.75 -29.89
CA GLN A 300 7.40 -6.13 -30.99
C GLN A 300 6.05 -5.41 -30.84
N PRO A 301 5.56 -4.74 -31.90
CA PRO A 301 4.26 -4.08 -31.85
C PRO A 301 3.13 -5.11 -31.77
N ILE A 302 2.17 -4.87 -30.88
CA ILE A 302 0.92 -5.63 -30.75
C ILE A 302 -0.24 -4.83 -31.37
N MET A 303 -0.19 -3.51 -31.20
CA MET A 303 -1.15 -2.52 -31.70
C MET A 303 -0.41 -1.28 -32.19
#